data_AF-A0A3S8V188-F1
#
_entry.id   AF-A0A3S8V188-F1
#
_cell.length_a   1.000
_cell.length_b   1.000
_cell.length_c   1.000
_cell.angle_alpha   90.00
_cell.angle_beta   90.00
_cell.angle_gamma   90.00
#
_symmetry.space_group_name_H-M   'P 1'
#
loop_
_entity.id
_entity.type
_entity.pdbx_description
1 polymer ?
#
loop_
_entity_poly.entity_id
_entity_poly.type
_entity_poly.pdbx_seq_one_letter_code
_entity_poly.pdbx_strand_id
1 'polypeptide(L)'
;MFLILINWFYLFMLSLLLLIFNYKHMLIFLMLMELIMLNNMCLLYYFLNLNNMNLYMMLFFFIFVVCEAVMGMMLMILIIRKKGIEFLKFMNLLLW
;
A
#
# COMPACT_ATOMS: atom_id res chain seq x y z
N MET A 1 -2.03 -25.16 3.98
CA MET A 1 -1.40 -24.23 3.00
C MET A 1 -2.43 -23.53 2.13
N PHE A 2 -3.30 -24.27 1.43
CA PHE A 2 -4.33 -23.68 0.56
C PHE A 2 -5.33 -22.76 1.31
N LEU A 3 -5.81 -23.17 2.50
CA LEU A 3 -6.67 -22.33 3.35
C LEU A 3 -6.01 -21.01 3.77
N ILE A 4 -4.70 -21.04 4.01
CA ILE A 4 -3.93 -19.86 4.42
C ILE A 4 -3.86 -18.88 3.25
N LEU A 5 -3.59 -19.37 2.04
CA LEU A 5 -3.61 -18.55 0.82
C LEU A 5 -4.97 -17.88 0.59
N ILE A 6 -6.07 -18.63 0.73
CA ILE A 6 -7.43 -18.08 0.59
C ILE A 6 -7.66 -16.94 1.59
N ASN A 7 -7.20 -17.09 2.84
CA ASN A 7 -7.36 -16.05 3.85
C ASN A 7 -6.56 -14.77 3.50
N TRP A 8 -5.32 -14.92 3.03
CA TRP A 8 -4.50 -13.78 2.59
C TRP A 8 -5.08 -13.08 1.35
N PHE A 9 -5.63 -13.84 0.40
CA PHE A 9 -6.34 -13.27 -0.74
C PHE A 9 -7.60 -12.51 -0.31
N TYR A 10 -8.34 -13.03 0.66
CA TYR A 10 -9.51 -12.35 1.21
C TYR A 10 -9.11 -11.04 1.92
N LEU A 11 -8.05 -11.06 2.74
CA LEU A 11 -7.49 -9.87 3.38
C LEU A 11 -7.02 -8.84 2.36
N PHE A 12 -6.40 -9.28 1.26
CA PHE A 12 -6.00 -8.40 0.17
C PHE A 12 -7.21 -7.69 -0.47
N MET A 13 -8.26 -8.44 -0.81
CA MET A 13 -9.49 -7.86 -1.35
C MET A 13 -10.17 -6.88 -0.39
N LEU A 14 -10.20 -7.20 0.91
CA LEU A 14 -10.70 -6.27 1.92
C LEU A 14 -9.86 -4.99 2.00
N SER A 15 -8.53 -5.10 1.95
CA SER A 15 -7.64 -3.94 1.99
C SER A 15 -7.82 -3.03 0.77
N LEU A 16 -8.06 -3.60 -0.42
CA LEU A 16 -8.40 -2.84 -1.62
C LEU A 16 -9.76 -2.13 -1.49
N LEU A 17 -10.77 -2.81 -0.97
CA LEU A 17 -12.08 -2.20 -0.73
C LEU A 17 -11.97 -1.02 0.26
N LEU A 18 -11.22 -1.20 1.36
CA LEU A 18 -10.98 -0.14 2.34
C LEU A 18 -10.29 1.09 1.72
N LEU A 19 -9.35 0.87 0.78
CA LEU A 19 -8.71 1.96 0.04
C LEU A 19 -9.73 2.73 -0.81
N ILE A 20 -10.65 2.03 -1.48
CA ILE A 20 -11.65 2.64 -2.36
C ILE A 20 -12.68 3.46 -1.59
N PHE A 21 -12.95 3.15 -0.32
CA PHE A 21 -13.95 3.90 0.47
C PHE A 21 -13.36 5.07 1.26
N ASN A 22 -12.05 5.08 1.53
CA ASN A 22 -11.42 6.02 2.47
C ASN A 22 -10.48 7.02 1.77
N TYR A 23 -11.04 8.15 1.28
CA TYR A 23 -10.24 9.22 0.64
C TYR A 23 -10.02 10.48 1.50
N LYS A 24 -10.68 10.60 2.66
CA LYS A 24 -10.80 11.90 3.35
C LYS A 24 -9.51 12.39 4.05
N HIS A 25 -8.60 11.49 4.41
CA HIS A 25 -7.34 11.89 5.02
C HIS A 25 -6.20 11.18 4.31
N MET A 26 -5.26 11.95 3.76
CA MET A 26 -4.07 11.44 3.06
C MET A 26 -3.26 10.45 3.92
N LEU A 27 -3.20 10.67 5.24
CA LEU A 27 -2.56 9.74 6.17
C LEU A 27 -3.24 8.37 6.21
N ILE A 28 -4.58 8.32 6.16
CA ILE A 28 -5.33 7.07 6.16
C ILE A 28 -5.07 6.32 4.85
N PHE A 29 -4.96 7.03 3.73
CA PHE A 29 -4.60 6.45 2.45
C PHE A 29 -3.20 5.81 2.48
N LEU A 30 -2.20 6.49 3.05
CA LEU A 30 -0.84 5.93 3.21
C LEU A 30 -0.83 4.66 4.08
N MET A 31 -1.53 4.66 5.22
CA MET A 31 -1.64 3.48 6.09
C MET A 31 -2.32 2.29 5.38
N LEU A 32 -3.33 2.55 4.55
CA LEU A 32 -4.01 1.51 3.78
C LEU A 32 -3.12 0.95 2.66
N MET A 33 -2.27 1.78 2.05
CA MET A 33 -1.29 1.32 1.05
C MET A 33 -0.21 0.44 1.68
N GLU A 34 0.26 0.76 2.89
CA GLU A 34 1.19 -0.13 3.63
C GLU A 34 0.56 -1.49 3.94
N LEU A 35 -0.72 -1.52 4.31
CA LEU A 35 -1.50 -2.75 4.50
C LEU A 35 -1.57 -3.62 3.24
N ILE A 36 -1.75 -3.00 2.06
CA ILE A 36 -1.77 -3.69 0.77
C ILE A 36 -0.39 -4.31 0.47
N MET A 37 0.70 -3.56 0.71
CA MET A 37 2.06 -4.07 0.46
C MET A 37 2.44 -5.23 1.39
N LEU A 38 2.00 -5.20 2.65
CA LEU A 38 2.17 -6.31 3.58
C LEU A 38 1.41 -7.57 3.14
N ASN A 39 0.15 -7.43 2.71
CA ASN A 39 -0.63 -8.55 2.21
C ASN A 39 0.01 -9.18 0.95
N ASN A 40 0.52 -8.35 0.03
CA ASN A 40 1.24 -8.81 -1.15
C ASN A 40 2.53 -9.55 -0.78
N MET A 41 3.23 -9.12 0.26
CA MET A 41 4.41 -9.84 0.75
C MET A 41 4.08 -11.23 1.27
N CYS A 42 3.04 -11.34 2.08
CA CYS A 42 2.63 -12.65 2.59
C CYS A 42 2.23 -13.58 1.43
N LEU A 43 1.51 -13.08 0.43
CA LEU A 43 1.17 -13.86 -0.77
C LEU A 43 2.40 -14.32 -1.56
N LEU A 44 3.38 -13.44 -1.78
CA LEU A 44 4.63 -13.78 -2.50
C LEU A 44 5.44 -14.85 -1.74
N TYR A 45 5.51 -14.74 -0.40
CA TYR A 45 6.19 -15.71 0.45
C TYR A 45 5.62 -17.12 0.28
N TYR A 46 4.29 -17.25 0.39
CA TYR A 46 3.63 -18.55 0.25
C TYR A 46 3.77 -19.11 -1.16
N PHE A 47 3.75 -18.25 -2.19
CA PHE A 47 3.93 -18.68 -3.57
C PHE A 47 5.35 -19.22 -3.83
N LEU A 48 6.38 -18.53 -3.33
CA LEU A 48 7.77 -19.00 -3.47
C LEU A 48 8.00 -20.32 -2.72
N ASN A 49 7.42 -20.45 -1.51
CA ASN A 49 7.49 -21.69 -0.74
C ASN A 49 6.75 -22.85 -1.40
N LEU A 50 5.60 -22.61 -2.06
CA LEU A 50 4.91 -23.67 -2.82
C LEU A 50 5.75 -24.21 -3.96
N ASN A 51 6.46 -23.31 -4.65
CA ASN A 51 7.32 -23.66 -5.78
C ASN A 51 8.73 -24.10 -5.36
N ASN A 52 9.02 -24.18 -4.05
CA ASN A 52 10.35 -24.42 -3.49
C ASN A 52 11.44 -23.53 -4.11
N MET A 53 11.09 -22.28 -4.44
CA MET A 53 12.01 -21.31 -5.01
C MET A 53 12.80 -20.60 -3.92
N ASN A 54 13.98 -20.08 -4.26
CA ASN A 54 14.80 -19.35 -3.32
C ASN A 54 14.11 -18.05 -2.86
N LEU A 55 14.11 -17.82 -1.54
CA LEU A 55 13.55 -16.62 -0.90
C LEU A 55 14.30 -15.31 -1.23
N TYR A 56 15.42 -15.37 -1.96
CA TYR A 56 16.16 -14.18 -2.40
C TYR A 56 15.30 -13.17 -3.16
N MET A 57 14.27 -13.63 -3.89
CA MET A 57 13.32 -12.74 -4.59
C MET A 57 12.54 -11.83 -3.63
N MET A 58 12.33 -12.24 -2.36
CA MET A 58 11.66 -11.42 -1.36
C MET A 58 12.46 -10.18 -0.98
N LEU A 59 13.80 -10.25 -1.00
CA LEU A 59 14.67 -9.13 -0.65
C LEU A 59 14.51 -7.98 -1.66
N PHE A 60 14.44 -8.30 -2.95
CA PHE A 60 14.18 -7.29 -3.98
C PHE A 60 12.81 -6.63 -3.78
N PHE A 61 11.79 -7.41 -3.44
CA PHE A 61 10.46 -6.85 -3.14
C PHE A 61 10.50 -5.89 -1.95
N PHE A 62 11.17 -6.25 -0.85
CA PHE A 62 11.30 -5.37 0.32
C PHE A 62 11.94 -4.01 -0.04
N ILE A 63 12.96 -4.01 -0.90
CA ILE A 63 13.62 -2.76 -1.32
C ILE A 63 12.63 -1.86 -2.06
N PHE A 64 11.85 -2.40 -3.00
CA PHE A 64 10.85 -1.61 -3.74
C PHE A 64 9.75 -1.07 -2.82
N VAL A 65 9.23 -1.86 -1.88
CA VAL A 65 8.20 -1.42 -0.92
C VAL A 65 8.68 -0.22 -0.10
N VAL A 66 9.91 -0.29 0.43
CA VAL A 66 10.45 0.81 1.25
C VAL A 66 10.65 2.06 0.41
N CYS A 67 11.13 1.94 -0.83
CA CYS A 67 11.29 3.08 -1.73
C CYS A 67 9.95 3.78 -2.05
N GLU A 68 8.89 3.01 -2.32
CA GLU A 68 7.55 3.54 -2.56
C GLU A 68 6.97 4.22 -1.30
N ALA A 69 7.16 3.63 -0.12
CA ALA A 69 6.73 4.22 1.14
C ALA A 69 7.43 5.57 1.42
N VAL A 70 8.75 5.66 1.18
CA VAL A 70 9.51 6.91 1.33
C VAL A 70 9.02 7.97 0.35
N MET A 71 8.77 7.60 -0.92
CA MET A 71 8.18 8.53 -1.90
C MET A 71 6.79 9.03 -1.46
N GLY A 72 5.95 8.14 -0.91
CA GLY A 72 4.64 8.49 -0.37
C GLY A 72 4.72 9.49 0.78
N MET A 73 5.63 9.29 1.74
CA MET A 73 5.86 10.23 2.84
C MET A 73 6.39 11.58 2.36
N MET A 74 7.34 11.59 1.42
CA MET A 74 7.89 12.83 0.86
C MET A 74 6.81 13.66 0.16
N LEU A 75 5.89 13.03 -0.58
CA LEU A 75 4.74 13.70 -1.17
C LEU A 75 3.83 14.30 -0.09
N MET A 76 3.54 13.56 0.98
CA MET A 76 2.71 14.07 2.08
C MET A 76 3.32 15.33 2.71
N ILE A 77 4.63 15.32 2.97
CA ILE A 77 5.36 16.46 3.53
C ILE A 77 5.29 17.67 2.59
N LEU A 78 5.42 17.46 1.27
CA LEU A 78 5.30 18.54 0.29
C LEU A 78 3.89 19.14 0.28
N ILE A 79 2.83 18.33 0.43
CA ILE A 79 1.45 18.84 0.49
C ILE A 79 1.23 19.63 1.78
N ILE A 80 1.72 19.15 2.93
CA ILE A 80 1.65 19.87 4.21
C ILE A 80 2.37 21.22 4.13
N ARG A 81 3.56 21.28 3.51
CA ARG A 81 4.34 22.53 3.39
C ARG A 81 3.75 23.53 2.39
N LYS A 82 3.07 23.06 1.33
CA LYS A 82 2.45 23.93 0.31
C LYS A 82 1.03 24.37 0.67
N LYS A 83 0.28 23.55 1.40
CA LYS A 83 -1.13 23.78 1.74
C LYS A 83 -1.31 23.48 3.22
N GLY A 84 -1.38 24.53 4.06
CA GLY A 84 -1.82 24.35 5.44
C GLY A 84 -3.26 23.82 5.48
N ILE A 85 -3.45 22.67 6.13
CA ILE A 85 -4.68 22.11 6.75
C ILE A 85 -6.00 22.04 5.93
N GLU A 86 -6.06 22.47 4.66
CA GLU A 86 -7.27 22.31 3.80
C GLU A 86 -7.05 21.30 2.66
N PHE A 87 -6.83 20.05 3.03
CA PHE A 87 -6.23 19.00 2.19
C PHE A 87 -7.06 18.48 0.99
N LEU A 88 -8.35 18.80 0.85
CA LEU A 88 -9.17 18.14 -0.18
C LEU A 88 -10.02 19.06 -1.06
N LYS A 89 -10.23 20.32 -0.67
CA LYS A 89 -11.03 21.24 -1.51
C LYS A 89 -10.28 21.70 -2.76
N PHE A 90 -8.95 21.62 -2.78
CA PHE A 90 -8.12 22.07 -3.91
C PHE A 90 -7.79 21.02 -4.97
N MET A 91 -8.10 19.72 -4.80
CA MET A 91 -8.12 18.84 -5.99
C MET A 91 -9.20 19.30 -6.98
N ASN A 92 -10.18 20.07 -6.49
CA ASN A 92 -11.16 20.76 -7.31
C ASN A 92 -10.60 21.96 -8.11
N LEU A 93 -9.38 22.44 -7.80
CA LEU A 93 -8.72 23.48 -8.62
C LEU A 93 -7.96 22.92 -9.82
N LEU A 94 -7.74 21.62 -9.92
CA LEU A 94 -7.24 20.97 -11.15
C LEU A 94 -8.35 20.75 -12.18
N LEU A 95 -9.61 20.96 -11.79
CA LEU A 95 -10.79 20.90 -12.66
C LEU A 95 -11.08 22.24 -13.37
N TRP A 96 -10.28 23.28 -13.13
CA TRP A 96 -10.26 24.57 -13.85
C TRP A 96 -8.83 24.83 -14.34
#